data_AF-A0A4R8GIJ3-F1
#
_entry.id   AF-A0A4R8GIJ3-F1
#
_cell.length_a   1.000
_cell.length_b   1.000
_cell.length_c   1.000
_cell.angle_alpha   90.00
_cell.angle_beta   90.00
_cell.angle_gamma   90.00
#
_symmetry.space_group_name_H-M   'P 1'
#
loop_
_entity.id
_entity.type
_entity.pdbx_description
1 polymer ?
#
loop_
_entity_poly.entity_id
_entity_poly.type
_entity_poly.pdbx_seq_one_letter_code
_entity_poly.pdbx_strand_id
1 'polypeptide(L)'
;MLGISVYAGLDISLEDNFRYLEKAKKLGIKNVFLSLHIPETNESFFEEIKELILKINKLDFNLTADISKKYFEKLNLHLGHLSGPILPDS
;
A
#
# COMPACT_ATOMS: atom_id res chain seq x y z
N MET A 1 -14.19 -12.70 6.91
CA MET A 1 -14.13 -11.46 6.08
C MET A 1 -13.26 -11.76 4.87
N LEU A 2 -13.69 -11.37 3.65
CA LEU A 2 -12.89 -11.56 2.45
C LEU A 2 -12.01 -10.32 2.19
N GLY A 3 -10.78 -10.54 1.75
CA GLY A 3 -9.82 -9.51 1.41
C GLY A 3 -8.88 -9.98 0.31
N ILE A 4 -8.10 -9.05 -0.23
CA ILE A 4 -7.07 -9.33 -1.23
C ILE A 4 -5.71 -8.84 -0.75
N SER A 5 -4.66 -9.47 -1.25
CA SER A 5 -3.28 -9.04 -1.00
C SER A 5 -2.72 -8.38 -2.26
N VAL A 6 -2.08 -7.23 -2.08
CA VAL A 6 -1.39 -6.47 -3.10
C VAL A 6 0.07 -6.35 -2.69
N TYR A 7 0.96 -6.46 -3.67
CA TYR A 7 2.40 -6.44 -3.46
C TYR A 7 3.01 -5.34 -4.34
N ALA A 8 3.81 -4.48 -3.73
CA ALA A 8 4.63 -3.52 -4.46
C ALA A 8 5.99 -4.16 -4.80
N GLY A 9 6.51 -3.94 -6.01
CA GLY A 9 7.89 -4.30 -6.39
C GLY A 9 8.20 -5.76 -6.68
N LEU A 10 7.20 -6.63 -6.88
CA LEU A 10 7.39 -8.05 -7.27
C LEU A 10 7.20 -8.29 -8.79
N ASP A 11 7.75 -7.42 -9.64
CA ASP A 11 7.55 -7.45 -11.10
C ASP A 11 6.08 -7.35 -11.56
N ILE A 12 5.19 -6.88 -10.69
CA ILE A 12 3.80 -6.56 -11.02
C ILE A 12 3.73 -5.09 -11.42
N SER A 13 3.20 -4.81 -12.60
CA SER A 13 3.03 -3.43 -13.03
C SER A 13 2.00 -2.70 -12.16
N LEU A 14 2.21 -1.40 -11.95
CA LEU A 14 1.25 -0.54 -11.24
C LEU A 14 -0.17 -0.62 -11.86
N GLU A 15 -0.24 -0.70 -13.19
CA GLU A 15 -1.50 -0.80 -13.92
C GLU A 15 -2.23 -2.13 -13.67
N ASP A 16 -1.49 -3.24 -13.58
CA ASP A 16 -2.07 -4.54 -13.23
C ASP A 16 -2.63 -4.55 -11.81
N ASN A 17 -1.91 -3.97 -10.86
CA ASN A 17 -2.41 -3.77 -9.50
C ASN A 17 -3.69 -2.92 -9.48
N PHE A 18 -3.76 -1.84 -10.27
CA PHE A 18 -4.98 -1.03 -10.39
C PHE A 18 -6.16 -1.83 -10.95
N ARG A 19 -5.93 -2.60 -12.01
CA ARG A 19 -6.96 -3.47 -12.61
C ARG A 19 -7.43 -4.53 -11.62
N TYR A 20 -6.53 -5.07 -10.80
CA TYR A 20 -6.85 -6.04 -9.77
C TYR A 20 -7.73 -5.45 -8.67
N LEU A 21 -7.38 -4.25 -8.17
CA LEU A 21 -8.17 -3.51 -7.19
C LEU A 21 -9.59 -3.19 -7.71
N GLU A 22 -9.72 -2.75 -8.97
CA GLU A 22 -11.01 -2.47 -9.60
C GLU A 22 -11.89 -3.73 -9.69
N LYS A 23 -11.31 -4.88 -10.05
CA LYS A 23 -12.03 -6.16 -10.08
C LYS A 23 -12.49 -6.56 -8.67
N ALA A 24 -11.62 -6.42 -7.66
CA ALA A 24 -11.96 -6.72 -6.28
C ALA A 24 -13.12 -5.85 -5.77
N LYS A 25 -13.13 -4.54 -6.10
CA LYS A 25 -14.22 -3.63 -5.72
C LYS A 25 -15.55 -4.04 -6.36
N LYS A 26 -15.55 -4.43 -7.64
CA LYS A 26 -16.75 -4.94 -8.35
C LYS A 26 -17.31 -6.21 -7.73
N LEU A 27 -16.48 -7.02 -7.08
CA LEU A 27 -16.87 -8.23 -6.37
C LEU A 27 -17.33 -7.96 -4.92
N GLY A 28 -17.41 -6.69 -4.50
CA GLY A 28 -17.85 -6.30 -3.16
C GLY A 28 -16.79 -6.51 -2.06
N ILE A 29 -15.53 -6.74 -2.43
CA ILE A 29 -14.43 -6.84 -1.48
C ILE A 29 -14.16 -5.45 -0.88
N LYS A 30 -13.87 -5.42 0.43
CA LYS A 30 -13.65 -4.18 1.18
C LYS A 30 -12.29 -4.10 1.86
N ASN A 31 -11.52 -5.18 1.95
CA ASN A 31 -10.26 -5.21 2.70
C ASN A 31 -9.08 -5.49 1.76
N VAL A 32 -8.03 -4.69 1.89
CA VAL A 32 -6.78 -4.84 1.14
C VAL A 32 -5.63 -4.94 2.13
N PHE A 33 -4.84 -5.99 1.99
CA PHE A 33 -3.54 -6.12 2.63
C PHE A 33 -2.46 -5.70 1.64
N LEU A 34 -1.62 -4.73 1.99
CA LEU A 34 -0.51 -4.27 1.17
C LEU A 34 0.81 -4.71 1.81
N SER A 35 1.52 -5.62 1.16
CA SER A 35 2.86 -6.01 1.60
C SER A 35 3.88 -5.12 0.92
N LEU A 36 4.62 -4.36 1.73
CA LEU A 36 5.67 -3.47 1.25
C LEU A 36 7.02 -4.16 1.40
N HIS A 37 7.33 -5.04 0.44
CA HIS A 37 8.68 -5.58 0.30
C HIS A 37 9.52 -4.59 -0.49
N ILE A 38 10.29 -3.76 0.22
CA ILE A 38 11.02 -2.64 -0.39
C ILE A 38 12.40 -3.13 -0.86
N PRO A 39 12.69 -3.14 -2.18
CA PRO A 39 14.07 -3.24 -2.64
C PRO A 39 14.83 -1.99 -2.18
N GLU A 40 16.05 -2.16 -1.66
CA GLU A 40 16.76 -1.15 -0.84
C GLU A 40 17.02 0.22 -1.52
N THR A 41 16.74 0.40 -2.81
CA THR A 41 17.48 1.39 -3.63
C THR A 41 16.73 2.15 -4.74
N ASN A 42 15.41 2.06 -4.92
CA ASN A 42 14.75 2.77 -6.04
C ASN A 42 13.76 3.87 -5.60
N GLU A 43 13.99 5.12 -6.02
CA GLU A 43 13.06 6.24 -5.80
C GLU A 43 11.71 6.02 -6.50
N SER A 44 11.69 5.36 -7.67
CA SER A 44 10.45 5.08 -8.41
C SER A 44 9.49 4.19 -7.62
N PHE A 45 10.01 3.41 -6.67
CA PHE A 45 9.23 2.52 -5.82
C PHE A 45 8.38 3.28 -4.81
N PHE A 46 8.85 4.44 -4.31
CA PHE A 46 8.05 5.27 -3.40
C PHE A 46 6.86 5.92 -4.11
N GLU A 47 7.05 6.38 -5.35
CA GLU A 47 5.93 6.90 -6.16
C GLU A 47 4.95 5.79 -6.53
N GLU A 48 5.40 4.57 -6.82
CA GLU A 48 4.51 3.43 -7.04
C GLU A 48 3.63 3.13 -5.81
N ILE A 49 4.23 3.09 -4.61
CA ILE A 49 3.49 2.88 -3.36
C ILE A 49 2.46 4.00 -3.15
N LYS A 50 2.85 5.25 -3.38
CA LYS A 50 1.97 6.41 -3.25
C LYS A 50 0.74 6.27 -4.15
N GLU A 51 0.96 5.98 -5.42
CA GLU A 51 -0.10 5.79 -6.40
C GLU A 51 -1.02 4.61 -6.04
N LEU A 52 -0.46 3.50 -5.51
CA LEU A 52 -1.23 2.39 -4.96
C LEU A 52 -2.11 2.81 -3.78
N ILE A 53 -1.56 3.50 -2.79
CA ILE A 53 -2.31 3.96 -1.61
C ILE A 53 -3.42 4.92 -2.04
N LEU A 54 -3.13 5.87 -2.94
CA LEU A 54 -4.13 6.80 -3.48
C LEU A 54 -5.26 6.06 -4.19
N LYS A 55 -4.93 5.05 -5.01
CA LYS A 55 -5.92 4.23 -5.70
C LYS A 55 -6.79 3.44 -4.73
N ILE A 56 -6.18 2.81 -3.73
CA ILE A 56 -6.87 2.03 -2.69
C ILE A 56 -7.85 2.92 -1.91
N ASN A 57 -7.41 4.11 -1.50
CA ASN A 57 -8.25 5.10 -0.82
C ASN A 57 -9.39 5.60 -1.71
N LYS A 58 -9.12 5.91 -2.98
CA LYS A 58 -10.13 6.33 -3.96
C LYS A 58 -11.21 5.27 -4.20
N LEU A 59 -10.83 3.99 -4.08
CA LEU A 59 -11.74 2.86 -4.18
C LEU A 59 -12.43 2.50 -2.86
N ASP A 60 -12.20 3.25 -1.78
CA ASP A 60 -12.86 3.06 -0.49
C ASP A 60 -12.68 1.63 0.05
N PHE A 61 -11.41 1.21 0.12
CA PHE A 61 -10.97 -0.03 0.77
C PHE A 61 -10.44 0.24 2.17
N ASN A 62 -10.64 -0.72 3.08
CA ASN A 62 -9.92 -0.79 4.34
C ASN A 62 -8.49 -1.31 4.06
N LEU A 63 -7.49 -0.46 4.23
CA LEU A 63 -6.09 -0.78 4.00
C LEU A 63 -5.39 -1.23 5.28
N THR A 64 -4.76 -2.40 5.24
CA THR A 64 -3.74 -2.82 6.21
C THR A 64 -2.42 -2.95 5.46
N ALA A 65 -1.39 -2.20 5.87
CA ALA A 65 -0.08 -2.27 5.26
C ALA A 65 0.93 -2.93 6.19
N ASP A 66 1.69 -3.89 5.69
CA ASP A 66 2.84 -4.48 6.37
C ASP A 66 4.11 -3.76 5.91
N ILE A 67 4.75 -3.03 6.83
CA ILE A 67 5.88 -2.16 6.59
C ILE A 67 6.83 -2.16 7.79
N SER A 68 8.13 -2.18 7.54
CA SER A 68 9.12 -2.04 8.62
C SER A 68 9.19 -0.59 9.12
N LYS A 69 9.56 -0.40 10.39
CA LYS A 69 9.67 0.94 11.01
C LYS A 69 10.54 1.90 10.20
N LYS A 70 11.71 1.45 9.75
CA LYS A 70 12.66 2.23 8.93
C LYS A 70 12.01 2.76 7.65
N TYR A 71 11.15 1.97 7.03
CA TYR A 71 10.49 2.35 5.79
C TYR A 71 9.25 3.21 6.01
N PHE A 72 8.53 2.97 7.11
CA PHE A 72 7.44 3.85 7.52
C PHE A 72 7.94 5.28 7.72
N GLU A 73 9.07 5.47 8.40
CA GLU A 73 9.69 6.79 8.59
C GLU A 73 10.07 7.45 7.25
N LYS A 74 10.70 6.70 6.33
CA LYS A 74 11.03 7.20 4.99
C LYS A 74 9.80 7.59 4.17
N LEU A 75 8.76 6.77 4.22
CA LEU A 75 7.51 6.99 3.50
C LEU A 75 6.77 8.20 4.07
N ASN A 76 6.74 8.36 5.39
CA ASN A 76 6.13 9.50 6.06
C ASN A 76 6.83 10.83 5.70
N LEU A 77 8.17 10.79 5.57
CA LEU A 77 8.96 11.93 5.09
C LEU A 77 8.64 12.29 3.63
N HIS A 78 8.35 11.31 2.77
CA HIS A 78 8.02 11.53 1.35
C HIS A 78 6.56 11.93 1.10
N LEU A 79 5.61 11.36 1.84
CA LEU A 79 4.17 11.55 1.58
C LEU A 79 3.55 12.75 2.30
N GLY A 80 4.23 13.30 3.33
CA GLY A 80 3.69 14.36 4.16
C GLY A 80 2.62 13.82 5.11
N HIS A 81 2.97 13.69 6.39
CA HIS A 81 2.10 13.34 7.52
C HIS A 81 1.06 12.24 7.23
N LEU A 82 1.54 11.00 7.17
CA LEU A 82 0.69 9.82 7.36
C LEU A 82 0.39 9.68 8.85
N SER A 83 -0.87 9.52 9.23
CA SER A 83 -1.22 9.07 10.59
C SER A 83 -0.81 7.61 10.74
N GLY A 84 0.31 7.37 11.45
CA GLY A 84 0.83 6.04 11.75
C GLY A 84 0.03 5.32 12.84
N PRO A 85 0.23 4.00 13.01
CA PRO A 85 -0.25 3.30 14.18
C PRO A 85 0.39 3.92 15.44
N ILE A 86 -0.45 4.22 16.44
CA ILE A 86 0.02 4.57 17.79
C ILE A 86 0.64 3.27 18.35
N LEU A 87 1.95 3.12 18.21
CA LEU A 87 2.67 2.07 18.91
C LEU A 87 2.87 2.54 20.36
N PRO A 88 2.51 1.72 21.37
CA PRO A 88 2.87 2.03 22.74
C PRO A 88 4.40 2.03 22.84
N ASP A 89 4.94 3.08 23.46
CA ASP A 89 6.36 3.19 23.77
C ASP A 89 6.77 1.96 24.59
N SER A 90 7.71 1.18 24.05
CA SER A 90 8.40 0.08 24.73
C SER A 90 9.35 0.60 25.79
#